data_AF-A0A452VE23-F1
#
_entry.id   AF-A0A452VE23-F1
#
_cell.length_a   1.000
_cell.length_b   1.000
_cell.length_c   1.000
_cell.angle_alpha   90.00
_cell.angle_beta   90.00
_cell.angle_gamma   90.00
#
_symmetry.space_group_name_H-M   'P 1'
#
loop_
_entity.id
_entity.type
_entity.pdbx_description
1 polymer ?
#
loop_
_entity_poly.entity_id
_entity_poly.type
_entity_poly.pdbx_seq_one_letter_code
_entity_poly.pdbx_strand_id
1 'polypeptide(L)'
;MHGECKKDRVTVVFSTMFKDDNSVVIGKVFMLEFKEGHRASPTAPAVLFRHREPPLELKDTNAAVGYWLCHLRAVPLPRHLLISSSKKFLIAYVVFDL
;
A
#
# COMPACT_ATOMS: atom_id res chain seq x y z
N MET A 1 -7.60 0.77 7.19
CA MET A 1 -7.49 1.19 5.77
C MET A 1 -8.02 2.60 5.66
N HIS A 2 -7.30 3.49 4.97
CA HIS A 2 -7.70 4.87 4.73
C HIS A 2 -7.70 5.17 3.23
N GLY A 3 -8.70 5.90 2.75
CA GLY A 3 -8.81 6.31 1.35
C GLY A 3 -9.08 7.80 1.26
N GLU A 4 -8.30 8.48 0.42
CA GLU A 4 -8.48 9.91 0.12
C GLU A 4 -8.71 10.06 -1.38
N CYS A 5 -9.76 10.80 -1.75
CA CYS A 5 -10.07 11.11 -3.14
C CYS A 5 -9.88 12.62 -3.38
N LYS A 6 -8.93 12.97 -4.24
CA LYS A 6 -8.78 14.32 -4.79
C LYS A 6 -9.25 14.33 -6.24
N LYS A 7 -9.59 15.52 -6.74
CA LYS A 7 -10.12 15.71 -8.11
C LYS A 7 -9.31 15.00 -9.20
N ASP A 8 -7.99 14.96 -9.05
CA ASP A 8 -7.06 14.41 -10.06
C ASP A 8 -6.38 13.09 -9.64
N ARG A 9 -6.56 12.64 -8.39
CA ARG A 9 -5.87 11.46 -7.87
C ARG A 9 -6.65 10.79 -6.75
N VAL A 10 -6.66 9.47 -6.76
CA VAL A 10 -7.10 8.66 -5.62
C VAL A 10 -5.85 8.17 -4.90
N THR A 11 -5.83 8.30 -3.57
CA THR A 11 -4.79 7.74 -2.71
C THR A 11 -5.43 6.72 -1.78
N VAL A 12 -4.83 5.53 -1.71
CA VAL A 12 -5.24 4.48 -0.78
C VAL A 12 -4.06 4.15 0.11
N VAL A 13 -4.28 4.18 1.42
CA VAL A 13 -3.27 3.82 2.42
C VAL A 13 -3.73 2.58 3.19
N PHE A 14 -2.91 1.55 3.12
CA PHE A 14 -3.03 0.33 3.91
C PHE A 14 -2.07 0.41 5.09
N SER A 15 -2.60 0.27 6.29
CA SER A 15 -1.81 0.04 7.50
C SER A 15 -1.94 -1.44 7.83
N THR A 16 -0.82 -2.15 7.87
CA THR A 16 -0.75 -3.54 8.30
C THR A 16 0.07 -3.66 9.57
N MET A 17 -0.30 -4.60 10.44
CA MET A 17 0.40 -4.92 11.67
C MET A 17 0.90 -6.35 11.60
N PHE A 18 2.21 -6.53 11.78
CA PHE A 18 2.84 -7.84 11.84
C PHE A 18 2.86 -8.34 13.29
N LYS A 19 2.54 -9.63 13.50
CA LYS A 19 2.43 -10.21 14.85
C LYS A 19 3.78 -10.60 15.45
N ASP A 20 4.77 -10.89 14.60
CA ASP A 20 6.08 -11.41 14.98
C ASP A 20 7.22 -10.71 14.23
N ASP A 21 8.44 -10.76 14.80
CA ASP A 21 9.63 -10.08 14.28
C ASP A 21 10.03 -10.58 12.90
N ASN A 22 9.84 -11.87 12.63
CA ASN A 22 10.21 -12.47 11.35
C ASN A 22 9.26 -11.98 10.24
N SER A 23 7.97 -11.93 10.50
CA SER A 23 6.96 -11.38 9.59
C SER A 23 7.19 -9.90 9.31
N VAL A 24 7.68 -9.12 10.27
CA VAL A 24 8.09 -7.73 10.03
C VAL A 24 9.18 -7.64 8.97
N VAL A 25 10.20 -8.50 9.06
CA VAL A 25 11.32 -8.50 8.11
C VAL A 25 10.88 -8.97 6.72
N ILE A 26 10.14 -10.09 6.64
CA ILE A 26 9.62 -10.62 5.38
C ILE A 26 8.67 -9.62 4.72
N GLY A 27 7.75 -9.06 5.51
CA GLY A 27 6.81 -8.06 5.07
C GLY A 27 7.50 -6.81 4.50
N LYS A 28 8.59 -6.35 5.11
CA LYS A 28 9.38 -5.23 4.56
C LYS A 28 9.97 -5.55 3.20
N VAL A 29 10.58 -6.72 3.04
CA VAL A 29 11.20 -7.12 1.75
C VAL A 29 10.12 -7.22 0.67
N PHE A 30 8.99 -7.85 0.98
CA PHE A 30 7.87 -7.97 0.06
C PHE A 30 7.30 -6.59 -0.35
N MET A 31 7.11 -5.68 0.61
CA MET A 31 6.63 -4.33 0.31
C MET A 31 7.63 -3.49 -0.49
N LEU A 32 8.93 -3.77 -0.37
CA LEU A 32 9.96 -3.13 -1.20
C LEU A 32 9.88 -3.62 -2.65
N GLU A 33 9.66 -4.91 -2.90
CA GLU A 33 9.43 -5.44 -4.25
C GLU A 33 8.21 -4.77 -4.91
N PHE A 34 7.15 -4.51 -4.16
CA PHE A 34 5.97 -3.79 -4.65
C PHE A 34 6.26 -2.35 -5.07
N LYS A 35 7.15 -1.66 -4.34
CA LYS A 35 7.61 -0.32 -4.72
C LYS A 35 8.28 -0.36 -6.10
N GLU A 36 8.95 -1.46 -6.44
CA GLU A 36 9.54 -1.69 -7.75
C GLU A 36 8.55 -2.18 -8.83
N GLY A 37 7.24 -2.23 -8.56
CA GLY A 37 6.24 -2.72 -9.51
C GLY A 37 6.25 -2.03 -10.88
N HIS A 38 6.72 -0.78 -10.97
CA HIS A 38 6.94 -0.06 -12.23
C HIS A 38 8.00 -0.69 -13.14
N ARG A 39 8.98 -1.41 -12.55
CA ARG A 39 10.00 -2.16 -13.28
C ARG A 39 9.40 -3.34 -14.04
N ALA A 40 8.41 -4.01 -13.42
CA ALA A 40 7.70 -5.12 -14.05
C ALA A 40 6.61 -4.64 -15.01
N SER A 41 5.96 -3.52 -14.68
CA SER A 41 4.85 -2.99 -15.46
C SER A 41 4.86 -1.46 -15.44
N PRO A 42 5.19 -0.77 -16.56
CA PRO A 42 5.16 0.70 -16.65
C PRO A 42 3.76 1.29 -16.38
N THR A 43 2.76 0.43 -16.49
CA THR A 43 1.36 0.74 -16.30
C THR A 43 0.92 0.56 -14.84
N ALA A 44 1.77 0.13 -13.92
CA ALA A 44 1.43 -0.08 -12.52
C ALA A 44 1.11 1.24 -11.79
N PRO A 45 0.29 1.21 -10.72
CA PRO A 45 0.16 2.35 -9.82
C PRO A 45 1.48 2.65 -9.11
N ALA A 46 1.73 3.92 -8.81
CA ALA A 46 2.85 4.29 -7.96
C ALA A 46 2.59 3.84 -6.52
N VAL A 47 3.57 3.16 -5.93
CA VAL A 47 3.49 2.62 -4.57
C VAL A 47 4.60 3.24 -3.73
N LEU A 48 4.25 3.73 -2.53
CA LEU A 48 5.19 4.21 -1.53
C LEU A 48 5.05 3.37 -0.27
N PHE A 49 6.19 2.92 0.26
CA PHE A 49 6.26 2.17 1.50
C PHE A 49 6.88 3.03 2.62
N ARG A 50 6.28 2.98 3.81
CA ARG A 50 6.78 3.61 5.04
C ARG A 50 6.68 2.61 6.19
N HIS A 51 7.74 2.52 6.97
CA HIS A 51 7.80 1.66 8.15
C HIS A 51 7.73 2.52 9.41
N ARG A 52 6.99 2.05 10.43
CA ARG A 52 6.73 2.70 11.73
C ARG A 52 5.89 3.95 11.68
N GLU A 53 6.28 4.90 10.84
CA GLU A 53 5.67 6.22 10.77
C GLU A 53 4.57 6.26 9.71
N PRO A 54 3.38 6.79 10.06
CA PRO A 54 2.33 7.03 9.09
C PRO A 54 2.75 8.14 8.10
N PRO A 55 2.33 8.06 6.82
CA PRO A 55 2.52 9.14 5.87
C PRO A 55 1.85 10.44 6.34
N LEU A 56 2.28 11.59 5.79
CA LEU A 56 1.81 12.91 6.21
C LEU A 56 0.28 13.06 6.21
N GLU A 57 -0.38 12.39 5.27
CA GLU A 57 -1.84 12.34 5.11
C GLU A 57 -2.56 11.74 6.32
N LEU A 58 -1.85 10.95 7.11
CA LEU A 58 -2.36 10.28 8.30
C LEU A 58 -1.80 10.90 9.59
N LYS A 59 -0.96 11.94 9.55
CA LYS A 59 -0.37 12.54 10.77
C LYS A 59 -1.40 13.16 11.70
N ASP A 60 -2.45 13.77 11.13
CA ASP A 60 -3.53 14.39 11.91
C ASP A 60 -4.67 13.42 12.21
N THR A 61 -4.48 12.13 11.91
CA THR A 61 -5.41 11.06 12.26
C THR A 61 -4.86 10.24 13.42
N ASN A 62 -5.71 9.48 14.11
CA ASN A 62 -5.32 8.48 15.11
C ASN A 62 -4.65 7.24 14.48
N ALA A 63 -3.76 7.46 13.50
CA ALA A 63 -3.02 6.39 12.86
C ALA A 63 -2.01 5.79 13.84
N ALA A 64 -2.01 4.47 13.95
CA ALA A 64 -1.13 3.78 14.87
C ALA A 64 0.34 3.96 14.46
N VAL A 65 1.21 4.17 15.44
CA VAL A 65 2.67 4.29 15.28
C VAL A 65 3.32 3.18 16.07
N GLY A 66 4.28 2.47 15.47
CA GLY A 66 4.92 1.36 16.18
C GLY A 66 5.84 0.51 15.30
N TYR A 67 6.75 -0.22 15.95
CA TYR A 67 7.72 -1.11 15.29
C TYR A 67 7.06 -2.15 14.38
N TRP A 68 5.92 -2.67 14.81
CA TRP A 68 5.15 -3.72 14.14
C TRP A 68 4.30 -3.23 12.97
N LEU A 69 4.30 -1.92 12.72
CA LEU A 69 3.40 -1.27 11.77
C LEU A 69 4.10 -0.89 10.48
N CYS A 70 3.42 -1.18 9.39
CA CYS A 70 3.84 -0.83 8.05
C CYS A 70 2.69 -0.14 7.31
N HIS A 71 3.03 0.97 6.66
CA HIS A 71 2.12 1.78 5.89
C HIS A 71 2.49 1.67 4.41
N LEU A 72 1.55 1.17 3.61
CA LEU A 72 1.66 1.10 2.16
C LEU A 72 0.69 2.10 1.55
N ARG A 73 1.21 3.04 0.77
CA ARG A 73 0.42 4.02 0.03
C ARG A 73 0.44 3.67 -1.45
N ALA A 74 -0.73 3.51 -2.04
CA ALA A 74 -0.91 3.36 -3.48
C ALA A 74 -1.60 4.60 -4.06
N VAL A 75 -1.13 5.08 -5.21
CA VAL A 75 -1.75 6.18 -5.95
C VAL A 75 -2.22 5.66 -7.30
N PRO A 76 -3.42 5.07 -7.37
CA PRO A 76 -4.01 4.65 -8.64
C PRO A 76 -4.37 5.85 -9.52
N LEU A 77 -4.07 5.70 -10.82
CA LEU A 77 -4.56 6.59 -11.88
C LEU A 77 -6.00 6.20 -12.26
N PRO A 78 -6.76 7.09 -12.91
CA PRO A 78 -8.14 6.81 -13.34
C PRO A 78 -8.29 5.49 -14.13
N ARG A 79 -7.31 5.16 -14.97
CA ARG A 79 -7.23 3.89 -15.73
C ARG A 79 -7.18 2.63 -14.86
N HIS A 80 -6.75 2.73 -13.60
CA HIS A 80 -6.71 1.60 -12.65
C HIS A 80 -8.04 1.38 -11.92
N LEU A 81 -8.95 2.35 -11.99
CA LEU A 81 -10.25 2.34 -11.29
C LEU A 81 -11.37 1.76 -12.16
N LEU A 82 -11.07 1.41 -13.41
CA LEU A 82 -12.03 0.79 -14.33
C LEU A 82 -12.34 -0.64 -13.87
N ILE A 83 -13.63 -0.93 -13.71
CA ILE A 83 -14.25 -2.15 -13.15
C ILE A 83 -13.70 -3.48 -13.70
N SER A 84 -13.11 -3.46 -14.91
CA SER A 84 -12.48 -4.62 -15.57
C SER A 84 -11.09 -4.98 -15.01
N SER A 85 -10.31 -4.01 -14.53
CA SER A 85 -8.90 -4.20 -14.12
C SER A 85 -8.69 -4.15 -12.60
N SER A 86 -9.62 -3.56 -11.85
CA SER A 86 -9.43 -3.26 -10.41
C SER A 86 -9.58 -4.47 -9.48
N LYS A 87 -10.37 -5.49 -9.85
CA LYS A 87 -10.62 -6.65 -8.98
C LYS A 87 -9.43 -7.62 -8.88
N LYS A 88 -8.54 -7.61 -9.89
CA LYS A 88 -7.33 -8.45 -9.87
C LYS A 88 -6.14 -7.71 -9.25
N PHE A 89 -6.00 -6.40 -9.45
CA PHE A 89 -4.79 -5.69 -9.01
C PHE A 89 -4.69 -5.45 -7.49
N LEU A 90 -5.80 -5.17 -6.80
CA LEU A 90 -5.77 -4.87 -5.35
C LEU A 90 -5.95 -6.14 -4.50
N ILE A 91 -6.72 -7.11 -5.00
CA ILE A 91 -7.02 -8.37 -4.29
C ILE A 91 -5.97 -9.44 -4.59
N ALA A 92 -5.43 -9.56 -5.81
CA ALA A 92 -4.40 -10.57 -6.09
C ALA A 92 -3.06 -10.30 -5.37
N TYR A 93 -2.89 -9.12 -4.78
CA TYR A 93 -1.72 -8.75 -4.01
C TYR A 93 -1.96 -8.65 -2.49
N VAL A 94 -3.23 -8.64 -2.04
CA VAL A 94 -3.61 -8.68 -0.62
C VAL A 94 -4.12 -10.08 -0.22
N VAL A 95 -4.52 -10.92 -1.17
CA VAL A 95 -5.14 -12.24 -0.97
C VAL A 95 -4.45 -13.33 -1.81
N PHE A 96 -3.12 -13.43 -1.75
CA PHE A 96 -2.41 -14.67 -2.08
C PHE A 96 -1.41 -15.00 -0.97
N ASP A 97 -1.73 -16.09 -0.26
CA ASP A 97 -0.94 -16.89 0.68
C ASP A 97 -0.52 -16.29 2.04
N LEU A 98 -1.49 -16.28 2.97
CA LEU A 98 -1.38 -16.85 4.34
C LEU A 98 -2.76 -17.21 4.88
#